data_AF-A0A4W5KNZ7-F1
#
_entry.id   AF-A0A4W5KNZ7-F1
#
_cell.length_a   1.000
_cell.length_b   1.000
_cell.length_c   1.000
_cell.angle_alpha   90.00
_cell.angle_beta   90.00
_cell.angle_gamma   90.00
#
_symmetry.space_group_name_H-M   'P 1'
#
loop_
_entity.id
_entity.type
_entity.pdbx_description
1 polymer ?
#
loop_
_entity_poly.entity_id
_entity_poly.type
_entity_poly.pdbx_seq_one_letter_code
_entity_poly.pdbx_strand_id
1 'polypeptide(L)'
;MVTLDTRTLTVPVGIVRMLEVVLTCISFSLVASVGHIGTSYWAWCMFTWVFCCFVTLLILIMEFSTLHARVPISWDDFTTAFAMLSTLMVLAASIIYPTFFTCVSCGKQIAATVTSCLAFILYATEVGLARAKPGEISGFLSTVPGLLKVLEAFVACIIFISLDHGRYSQFPGLQWCVAVYSLCFIFALIIILFTICRLLSLFPFPFDKVLTGYNVLAVLMYMTCVVIWPLYSFQNNHSRPSGCGRNCYWDNQVVVAFMTCFNLVVYIVDTVYSFRLVFFITPA
;
A
#
# COMPACT_ATOMS: atom_id res chain seq x y z
N MET A 1 1.18 -22.23 28.91
CA MET A 1 1.10 -23.39 28.00
C MET A 1 0.64 -22.86 26.66
N VAL A 2 1.45 -23.03 25.61
CA VAL A 2 1.07 -22.65 24.23
C VAL A 2 0.18 -23.78 23.72
N THR A 3 -1.10 -23.49 23.46
CA THR A 3 -2.02 -24.41 22.82
C THR A 3 -1.84 -24.29 21.31
N LEU A 4 -1.54 -25.39 20.63
CA LEU A 4 -1.35 -25.42 19.18
C LEU A 4 -2.69 -25.75 18.53
N ASP A 5 -3.24 -24.82 17.75
CA ASP A 5 -4.49 -25.04 17.02
C ASP A 5 -4.19 -25.37 15.54
N THR A 6 -4.22 -26.66 15.21
CA THR A 6 -4.01 -27.14 13.84
C THR A 6 -5.21 -26.86 12.93
N ARG A 7 -6.38 -26.51 13.49
CA ARG A 7 -7.57 -26.17 12.72
C ARG A 7 -7.37 -24.88 11.93
N THR A 8 -6.59 -23.95 12.47
CA THR A 8 -6.29 -22.67 11.82
C THR A 8 -5.52 -22.84 10.50
N LEU A 9 -4.76 -23.93 10.34
CA LEU A 9 -4.06 -24.28 9.10
C LEU A 9 -4.96 -24.95 8.04
N THR A 10 -6.12 -25.48 8.45
CA THR A 10 -7.03 -26.24 7.56
C THR A 10 -8.27 -25.44 7.15
N VAL A 11 -8.51 -24.29 7.78
CA VAL A 11 -9.52 -23.31 7.36
C VAL A 11 -9.10 -22.69 6.02
N PRO A 12 -10.05 -22.37 5.10
CA PRO A 12 -9.74 -21.83 3.77
C PRO A 12 -8.78 -20.62 3.80
N VAL A 13 -8.92 -19.72 4.77
CA VAL A 13 -8.02 -18.56 4.94
C VAL A 13 -6.59 -18.99 5.27
N GLY A 14 -6.40 -19.99 6.12
CA GLY A 14 -5.08 -20.53 6.45
C GLY A 14 -4.38 -21.18 5.26
N ILE A 15 -5.14 -21.92 4.43
CA ILE A 15 -4.61 -22.53 3.20
C ILE A 15 -4.15 -21.45 2.21
N VAL A 16 -4.98 -20.41 2.03
CA VAL A 16 -4.65 -19.26 1.17
C VAL A 16 -3.35 -18.59 1.63
N ARG A 17 -3.22 -18.28 2.93
CA ARG A 17 -1.99 -17.68 3.51
C ARG A 17 -0.74 -18.55 3.35
N MET A 18 -0.87 -19.87 3.46
CA MET A 18 0.25 -20.78 3.23
C MET A 18 0.73 -20.70 1.78
N LEU A 19 -0.21 -20.67 0.82
CA LEU A 19 0.12 -20.53 -0.60
C LEU A 19 0.72 -19.14 -0.92
N GLU A 20 0.24 -18.08 -0.28
CA GLU A 20 0.81 -16.73 -0.40
C GLU A 20 2.27 -16.68 0.01
N VAL A 21 2.62 -17.26 1.17
CA VAL A 21 4.01 -17.36 1.65
C VAL A 21 4.87 -18.11 0.65
N VAL A 22 4.39 -19.25 0.14
CA VAL A 22 5.14 -20.05 -0.85
C VAL A 22 5.37 -19.26 -2.13
N LEU A 23 4.35 -18.63 -2.69
CA LEU A 23 4.46 -17.90 -3.97
C LEU A 23 5.29 -16.63 -3.85
N THR A 24 5.15 -15.88 -2.76
CA THR A 24 5.99 -14.68 -2.50
C THR A 24 7.45 -15.07 -2.27
N CYS A 25 7.71 -16.15 -1.53
CA CYS A 25 9.05 -16.70 -1.34
C CYS A 25 9.68 -17.18 -2.66
N ILE A 26 8.93 -17.86 -3.52
CA ILE A 26 9.40 -18.28 -4.85
C ILE A 26 9.73 -17.05 -5.71
N SER A 27 8.85 -16.04 -5.72
CA SER A 27 9.05 -14.80 -6.49
C SER A 27 10.34 -14.10 -6.07
N PHE A 28 10.53 -13.87 -4.76
CA PHE A 28 11.76 -13.31 -4.22
C PHE A 28 13.00 -14.16 -4.54
N SER A 29 12.94 -15.48 -4.33
CA SER A 29 14.08 -16.38 -4.53
C SER A 29 14.52 -16.44 -6.00
N LEU A 30 13.56 -16.45 -6.94
CA LEU A 30 13.85 -16.42 -8.37
C LEU A 30 14.58 -15.13 -8.76
N VAL A 31 14.10 -13.97 -8.30
CA VAL A 31 14.73 -12.68 -8.61
C VAL A 31 16.09 -12.54 -7.94
N ALA A 32 16.23 -12.98 -6.69
CA ALA A 32 17.51 -13.03 -5.98
C ALA A 32 18.55 -13.87 -6.75
N SER A 33 18.12 -14.97 -7.38
CA SER A 33 19.01 -15.84 -8.18
C SER A 33 19.49 -15.23 -9.50
N VAL A 34 18.83 -14.19 -10.00
CA VAL A 34 19.23 -13.48 -11.22
C VAL A 34 20.30 -12.43 -10.91
N GLY A 35 20.23 -11.82 -9.73
CA GLY A 35 21.21 -10.84 -9.26
C GLY A 35 20.57 -9.50 -8.87
N HIS A 36 21.41 -8.62 -8.32
CA HIS A 36 21.01 -7.31 -7.83
C HIS A 36 21.04 -6.25 -8.95
N ILE A 37 20.00 -5.40 -8.98
CA ILE A 37 19.93 -4.23 -9.85
C ILE A 37 19.69 -3.00 -8.96
N GLY A 38 20.61 -2.03 -9.00
CA GLY A 38 20.59 -0.82 -8.16
C GLY A 38 19.56 0.23 -8.58
N THR A 39 18.28 -0.14 -8.69
CA THR A 39 17.17 0.78 -9.01
C THR A 39 16.10 0.75 -7.93
N SER A 40 15.43 1.89 -7.70
CA SER A 40 14.35 2.00 -6.70
C SER A 40 13.22 1.00 -6.96
N TYR A 41 12.86 0.79 -8.22
CA TYR A 41 11.82 -0.19 -8.60
C TYR A 41 12.21 -1.64 -8.30
N TRP A 42 13.47 -2.02 -8.53
CA TRP A 42 13.95 -3.36 -8.16
C TRP A 42 13.91 -3.56 -6.65
N ALA A 43 14.39 -2.56 -5.90
CA ALA A 43 14.38 -2.59 -4.44
C ALA A 43 12.95 -2.69 -3.90
N TRP A 44 12.00 -1.98 -4.49
CA TRP A 44 10.59 -2.06 -4.13
C TRP A 44 9.98 -3.44 -4.37
N CYS A 45 10.23 -4.06 -5.53
CA CYS A 45 9.70 -5.40 -5.83
C CYS A 45 10.25 -6.44 -4.85
N MET A 46 11.57 -6.39 -4.59
CA MET A 46 12.21 -7.29 -3.63
C MET A 46 11.71 -7.06 -2.20
N PHE A 47 11.61 -5.81 -1.76
CA PHE A 47 11.04 -5.46 -0.47
C PHE A 47 9.61 -5.98 -0.34
N THR A 48 8.78 -5.76 -1.36
CA THR A 48 7.39 -6.23 -1.37
C THR A 48 7.29 -7.73 -1.16
N TRP A 49 7.97 -8.55 -1.96
CA TRP A 49 7.87 -10.00 -1.83
C TRP A 49 8.40 -10.51 -0.48
N VAL A 50 9.51 -9.96 0.02
CA VAL A 50 10.08 -10.36 1.32
C VAL A 50 9.17 -9.93 2.47
N PHE A 51 8.70 -8.68 2.45
CA PHE A 51 7.83 -8.12 3.48
C PHE A 51 6.51 -8.90 3.54
N CYS A 52 5.86 -9.12 2.40
CA CYS A 52 4.64 -9.92 2.31
C CYS A 52 4.87 -11.34 2.81
N CYS A 53 5.94 -12.02 2.37
CA CYS A 53 6.28 -13.38 2.81
C CYS A 53 6.47 -13.45 4.33
N PHE A 54 7.32 -12.58 4.90
CA PHE A 54 7.68 -12.65 6.32
C PHE A 54 6.52 -12.29 7.23
N VAL A 55 5.76 -11.24 6.91
CA VAL A 55 4.63 -10.83 7.75
C VAL A 55 3.49 -11.84 7.65
N THR A 56 3.20 -12.41 6.47
CA THR A 56 2.20 -13.49 6.34
C THR A 56 2.61 -14.74 7.12
N LEU A 57 3.90 -15.10 7.08
CA LEU A 57 4.44 -16.19 7.89
C LEU A 57 4.29 -15.89 9.40
N LEU A 58 4.57 -14.66 9.84
CA LEU A 58 4.40 -14.25 11.22
C LEU A 58 2.93 -14.34 11.64
N ILE A 59 1.99 -13.90 10.80
CA ILE A 59 0.55 -14.04 11.04
C ILE A 59 0.18 -15.51 11.24
N LEU A 60 0.63 -16.40 10.35
CA LEU A 60 0.40 -17.84 10.46
C LEU A 60 0.96 -18.43 11.77
N ILE A 61 2.17 -18.05 12.17
CA ILE A 61 2.80 -18.52 13.42
C ILE A 61 2.00 -18.03 14.64
N MET A 62 1.57 -16.78 14.64
CA MET A 62 0.81 -16.18 15.75
C MET A 62 -0.60 -16.78 15.88
N GLU A 63 -1.22 -17.12 14.76
CA GLU A 63 -2.50 -17.82 14.72
C GLU A 63 -2.37 -19.28 15.17
N PHE A 64 -1.37 -19.99 14.68
CA PHE A 64 -1.09 -21.38 15.05
C PHE A 64 -0.76 -21.53 16.53
N SER A 65 0.01 -20.59 17.09
CA SER A 65 0.39 -20.58 18.52
C SER A 65 -0.70 -20.03 19.45
N THR A 66 -1.85 -19.57 18.92
CA THR A 66 -2.93 -18.89 19.66
C THR A 66 -2.47 -17.64 20.44
N LEU A 67 -1.27 -17.13 20.14
CA LEU A 67 -0.70 -15.94 20.81
C LEU A 67 -1.41 -14.65 20.39
N HIS A 68 -2.10 -14.64 19.26
CA HIS A 68 -2.89 -13.50 18.81
C HIS A 68 -3.89 -13.02 19.87
N ALA A 69 -4.49 -13.93 20.66
CA ALA A 69 -5.47 -13.61 21.69
C ALA A 69 -4.88 -12.86 22.90
N ARG A 70 -3.55 -12.80 23.03
CA ARG A 70 -2.86 -12.11 24.14
C ARG A 70 -2.32 -10.74 23.74
N VAL A 71 -2.37 -10.41 22.46
CA VAL A 71 -1.88 -9.11 21.97
C VAL A 71 -3.00 -8.08 22.14
N PRO A 72 -2.72 -6.88 22.68
CA PRO A 72 -3.72 -5.81 22.84
C PRO A 72 -4.01 -5.11 21.49
N ILE A 73 -4.17 -5.87 20.41
CA ILE A 73 -4.40 -5.39 19.04
C ILE A 73 -5.64 -6.08 18.48
N SER A 74 -6.40 -5.36 17.66
CA SER A 74 -7.48 -5.97 16.88
C SER A 74 -6.91 -6.88 15.80
N TRP A 75 -6.86 -8.19 16.06
CA TRP A 75 -6.20 -9.14 15.17
C TRP A 75 -6.85 -9.21 13.77
N ASP A 76 -8.19 -9.22 13.72
CA ASP A 76 -8.93 -9.27 12.45
C ASP A 76 -8.71 -7.99 11.61
N ASP A 77 -8.72 -6.82 12.26
CA ASP A 77 -8.44 -5.55 11.57
C ASP A 77 -6.99 -5.47 11.09
N PHE A 78 -6.03 -5.94 11.90
CA PHE A 78 -4.62 -6.00 11.53
C PHE A 78 -4.40 -6.88 10.30
N THR A 79 -4.90 -8.12 10.34
CA THR A 79 -4.72 -9.08 9.25
C THR A 79 -5.44 -8.63 7.98
N THR A 80 -6.64 -8.04 8.11
CA THR A 80 -7.37 -7.48 6.97
C THR A 80 -6.65 -6.28 6.36
N ALA A 81 -6.17 -5.33 7.17
CA ALA A 81 -5.42 -4.18 6.68
C ALA A 81 -4.12 -4.60 5.98
N PHE A 82 -3.43 -5.59 6.55
CA PHE A 82 -2.23 -6.16 5.96
C PHE A 82 -2.51 -6.90 4.65
N ALA A 83 -3.58 -7.69 4.56
CA ALA A 83 -3.99 -8.38 3.34
C ALA A 83 -4.34 -7.38 2.22
N MET A 84 -5.04 -6.29 2.56
CA MET A 84 -5.33 -5.20 1.61
C MET A 84 -4.06 -4.52 1.10
N LEU A 85 -3.15 -4.16 2.01
CA LEU A 85 -1.86 -3.56 1.65
C LEU A 85 -1.03 -4.51 0.77
N SER A 86 -0.93 -5.79 1.16
CA SER A 86 -0.21 -6.81 0.40
C SER A 86 -0.79 -7.02 -0.98
N THR A 87 -2.12 -7.02 -1.12
CA THR A 87 -2.80 -7.09 -2.42
C THR A 87 -2.31 -5.95 -3.34
N LEU A 88 -2.30 -4.71 -2.85
CA LEU A 88 -1.87 -3.55 -3.63
C LEU A 88 -0.37 -3.58 -3.95
N MET A 89 0.46 -3.91 -2.96
CA MET A 89 1.92 -3.99 -3.14
C MET A 89 2.30 -5.07 -4.14
N VAL A 90 1.75 -6.29 -4.01
CA VAL A 90 2.03 -7.42 -4.91
C VAL A 90 1.46 -7.17 -6.30
N LEU A 91 0.31 -6.50 -6.43
CA LEU A 91 -0.19 -6.04 -7.74
C LEU A 91 0.80 -5.09 -8.40
N ALA A 92 1.27 -4.07 -7.67
CA ALA A 92 2.27 -3.15 -8.20
C ALA A 92 3.57 -3.85 -8.57
N ALA A 93 4.10 -4.74 -7.73
CA ALA A 93 5.29 -5.52 -8.05
C ALA A 93 5.09 -6.39 -9.30
N SER A 94 3.91 -6.98 -9.47
CA SER A 94 3.56 -7.81 -10.64
C SER A 94 3.44 -7.01 -11.94
N ILE A 95 3.23 -5.69 -11.87
CA ILE A 95 3.21 -4.80 -13.03
C ILE A 95 4.60 -4.20 -13.27
N ILE A 96 5.22 -3.65 -12.23
CA ILE A 96 6.51 -2.94 -12.30
C ILE A 96 7.64 -3.90 -12.69
N TYR A 97 7.69 -5.10 -12.12
CA TYR A 97 8.79 -6.02 -12.37
C TYR A 97 8.91 -6.42 -13.85
N PRO A 98 7.83 -6.89 -14.53
CA PRO A 98 7.93 -7.24 -15.93
C PRO A 98 8.18 -6.04 -16.85
N THR A 99 7.62 -4.85 -16.56
CA THR A 99 7.81 -3.68 -17.43
C THR A 99 9.27 -3.26 -17.53
N PHE A 100 10.02 -3.34 -16.43
CA PHE A 100 11.42 -2.89 -16.40
C PHE A 100 12.44 -4.00 -16.57
N PHE A 101 12.18 -5.20 -16.05
CA PHE A 101 13.23 -6.21 -15.86
C PHE A 101 13.06 -7.47 -16.70
N THR A 102 11.89 -7.75 -17.29
CA THR A 102 11.71 -8.98 -18.08
C THR A 102 12.18 -8.88 -19.53
N CYS A 103 12.67 -10.01 -20.04
CA CYS A 103 13.02 -10.22 -21.45
C CYS A 103 12.35 -11.48 -22.00
N VAL A 104 12.21 -11.59 -23.33
CA VAL A 104 11.49 -12.69 -24.00
C VAL A 104 12.08 -14.08 -23.69
N SER A 105 13.40 -14.17 -23.47
CA SER A 105 14.11 -15.41 -23.16
C SER A 105 14.42 -15.59 -21.66
N CYS A 106 14.00 -14.67 -20.80
CA CYS A 106 14.38 -14.65 -19.39
C CYS A 106 13.40 -15.48 -18.54
N GLY A 107 13.47 -16.81 -18.65
CA GLY A 107 12.53 -17.74 -17.99
C GLY A 107 12.36 -17.51 -16.48
N LYS A 108 13.45 -17.21 -15.75
CA LYS A 108 13.40 -16.94 -14.29
C LYS A 108 12.58 -15.69 -13.93
N GLN A 109 12.71 -14.63 -14.72
CA GLN A 109 12.01 -13.36 -14.47
C GLN A 109 10.53 -13.46 -14.85
N ILE A 110 10.23 -14.20 -15.93
CA ILE A 110 8.87 -14.52 -16.33
C ILE A 110 8.20 -15.36 -15.24
N ALA A 111 8.87 -16.41 -14.77
CA ALA A 111 8.37 -17.25 -13.68
C ALA A 111 8.10 -16.44 -12.41
N ALA A 112 9.01 -15.55 -12.00
CA ALA A 112 8.81 -14.67 -10.85
C ALA A 112 7.59 -13.75 -11.01
N THR A 113 7.35 -13.24 -12.23
CA THR A 113 6.16 -12.42 -12.52
C THR A 113 4.89 -13.24 -12.41
N VAL A 114 4.86 -14.45 -12.99
CA VAL A 114 3.69 -15.35 -12.92
C VAL A 114 3.38 -15.73 -11.47
N THR A 115 4.38 -16.08 -10.67
CA THR A 115 4.18 -16.42 -9.26
C THR A 115 3.73 -15.21 -8.44
N SER A 116 4.21 -14.00 -8.76
CA SER A 116 3.74 -12.76 -8.16
C SER A 116 2.27 -12.46 -8.53
N CYS A 117 1.87 -12.67 -9.78
CA CYS A 117 0.47 -12.52 -10.21
C CYS A 117 -0.46 -13.52 -9.50
N LEU A 118 -0.02 -14.77 -9.32
CA LEU A 118 -0.77 -15.77 -8.57
C LEU A 118 -0.87 -15.38 -7.08
N ALA A 119 0.21 -14.87 -6.49
CA ALA A 119 0.19 -14.35 -5.11
C ALA A 119 -0.80 -13.18 -4.96
N PHE A 120 -0.87 -12.28 -5.95
CA PHE A 120 -1.87 -11.20 -5.96
C PHE A 120 -3.31 -11.75 -5.93
N ILE A 121 -3.61 -12.78 -6.74
CA ILE A 121 -4.94 -13.39 -6.75
C ILE A 121 -5.28 -14.00 -5.38
N LEU A 122 -4.29 -14.62 -4.72
CA LEU A 122 -4.49 -15.17 -3.38
C LEU A 122 -4.77 -14.08 -2.34
N TYR A 123 -3.96 -13.01 -2.29
CA TYR A 123 -4.21 -11.90 -1.37
C TYR A 123 -5.57 -11.23 -1.64
N ALA A 124 -5.96 -11.06 -2.91
CA ALA A 124 -7.28 -10.57 -3.26
C ALA A 124 -8.40 -11.51 -2.80
N THR A 125 -8.16 -12.82 -2.86
CA THR A 125 -9.07 -13.85 -2.33
C THR A 125 -9.15 -13.80 -0.81
N GLU A 126 -8.03 -13.59 -0.10
CA GLU A 126 -8.00 -13.40 1.35
C GLU A 126 -8.86 -12.19 1.74
N VAL A 127 -8.67 -11.04 1.09
CA VAL A 127 -9.49 -9.84 1.31
C VAL A 127 -10.97 -10.12 1.02
N GLY A 128 -11.27 -10.84 -0.06
CA GLY A 128 -12.63 -11.26 -0.40
C GLY A 128 -13.28 -12.13 0.67
N LEU A 129 -12.54 -13.12 1.19
CA LEU A 129 -12.99 -14.01 2.26
C LEU A 129 -13.16 -13.28 3.59
N ALA A 130 -12.25 -12.35 3.92
CA ALA A 130 -12.34 -11.53 5.12
C ALA A 130 -13.60 -10.65 5.09
N ARG A 131 -13.95 -10.10 3.92
CA ARG A 131 -15.16 -9.27 3.75
C ARG A 131 -16.45 -10.06 3.61
N ALA A 132 -16.39 -11.31 3.14
CA ALA A 132 -17.56 -12.14 2.93
C ALA A 132 -18.15 -12.71 4.23
N LYS A 133 -17.44 -12.65 5.37
CA LYS A 133 -17.95 -13.07 6.69
C LYS A 133 -19.00 -12.08 7.20
N PRO A 134 -20.32 -12.39 7.11
CA PRO A 134 -21.38 -11.50 7.58
C PRO A 134 -21.67 -11.86 9.03
N GLY A 135 -21.21 -11.06 10.00
CA GLY A 135 -21.67 -11.25 11.37
C GLY A 135 -20.88 -10.63 12.53
N GLU A 136 -19.64 -10.17 12.35
CA GLU A 136 -18.80 -9.81 13.52
C GLU A 136 -17.87 -8.60 13.32
N ILE A 137 -18.16 -7.72 12.34
CA ILE A 137 -17.19 -6.69 11.92
C ILE A 137 -17.74 -5.28 12.18
N SER A 138 -17.69 -4.86 13.45
CA SER A 138 -17.71 -3.44 13.83
C SER A 138 -16.28 -2.90 13.96
N GLY A 139 -15.47 -3.10 12.91
CA GLY A 139 -14.11 -2.56 12.81
C GLY A 139 -14.09 -1.43 11.78
N PHE A 140 -13.52 -0.28 12.14
CA PHE A 140 -13.38 0.90 11.28
C PHE A 140 -12.67 0.60 9.94
N LEU A 141 -11.88 -0.48 9.85
CA LEU A 141 -11.22 -0.94 8.60
C LEU A 141 -12.12 -1.71 7.63
N SER A 142 -13.31 -2.14 8.07
CA SER A 142 -14.36 -2.64 7.16
C SER A 142 -15.11 -1.49 6.46
N THR A 143 -14.93 -0.26 6.95
CA THR A 143 -15.58 0.93 6.39
C THR A 143 -14.78 1.47 5.21
N VAL A 144 -15.49 2.10 4.27
CA VAL A 144 -14.91 2.70 3.06
C VAL A 144 -13.74 3.67 3.37
N PRO A 145 -13.80 4.54 4.40
CA PRO A 145 -12.68 5.39 4.81
C PRO A 145 -11.39 4.64 5.17
N GLY A 146 -11.50 3.52 5.91
CA GLY A 146 -10.33 2.73 6.28
C GLY A 146 -9.58 2.16 5.08
N LEU A 147 -10.32 1.68 4.07
CA LEU A 147 -9.74 1.22 2.80
C LEU A 147 -9.07 2.37 2.03
N LEU A 148 -9.70 3.54 2.00
CA LEU A 148 -9.15 4.72 1.34
C LEU A 148 -7.84 5.16 2.00
N LYS A 149 -7.72 5.08 3.33
CA LYS A 149 -6.45 5.38 4.03
C LYS A 149 -5.30 4.44 3.66
N VAL A 150 -5.57 3.14 3.53
CA VAL A 150 -4.56 2.18 3.05
C VAL A 150 -4.16 2.50 1.61
N LEU A 151 -5.13 2.86 0.76
CA LEU A 151 -4.88 3.26 -0.62
C LEU A 151 -4.05 4.55 -0.71
N GLU A 152 -4.35 5.58 0.09
CA GLU A 152 -3.59 6.83 0.16
C GLU A 152 -2.12 6.58 0.50
N ALA A 153 -1.88 5.76 1.53
CA ALA A 153 -0.53 5.40 1.96
C ALA A 153 0.21 4.61 0.87
N PHE A 154 -0.47 3.66 0.21
CA PHE A 154 0.10 2.89 -0.88
C PHE A 154 0.48 3.78 -2.09
N VAL A 155 -0.40 4.68 -2.51
CA VAL A 155 -0.13 5.59 -3.63
C VAL A 155 1.05 6.50 -3.31
N ALA A 156 1.15 6.99 -2.07
CA ALA A 156 2.30 7.76 -1.61
C ALA A 156 3.61 6.96 -1.70
N CYS A 157 3.60 5.65 -1.37
CA CYS A 157 4.76 4.78 -1.59
C CYS A 157 5.18 4.73 -3.07
N ILE A 158 4.21 4.57 -3.99
CA ILE A 158 4.49 4.57 -5.45
C ILE A 158 5.11 5.89 -5.89
N ILE A 159 4.62 7.01 -5.35
CA ILE A 159 5.23 8.33 -5.59
C ILE A 159 6.69 8.31 -5.11
N PHE A 160 6.98 7.90 -3.88
CA PHE A 160 8.35 7.90 -3.32
C PHE A 160 9.35 7.07 -4.12
N ILE A 161 8.95 5.88 -4.60
CA ILE A 161 9.84 5.02 -5.40
C ILE A 161 10.15 5.66 -6.76
N SER A 162 9.20 6.45 -7.28
CA SER A 162 9.30 7.14 -8.57
C SER A 162 10.00 8.50 -8.45
N LEU A 163 10.29 8.98 -7.24
CA LEU A 163 11.03 10.23 -7.05
C LEU A 163 12.51 10.08 -7.42
N ASP A 164 13.03 11.07 -8.14
CA ASP A 164 14.45 11.18 -8.46
C ASP A 164 15.09 12.36 -7.71
N HIS A 165 16.05 12.05 -6.83
CA HIS A 165 16.77 13.02 -6.01
C HIS A 165 17.40 14.14 -6.82
N GLY A 166 17.89 13.83 -8.02
CA GLY A 166 18.54 14.82 -8.89
C GLY A 166 17.61 15.92 -9.36
N ARG A 167 16.29 15.67 -9.43
CA ARG A 167 15.31 16.62 -9.99
C ARG A 167 14.57 17.41 -8.93
N TYR A 168 14.04 16.74 -7.89
CA TYR A 168 13.23 17.46 -6.90
C TYR A 168 14.09 18.35 -5.99
N SER A 169 15.39 18.08 -5.84
CA SER A 169 16.31 18.92 -5.06
C SER A 169 16.60 20.27 -5.71
N GLN A 170 16.45 20.39 -7.04
CA GLN A 170 16.77 21.59 -7.81
C GLN A 170 15.71 22.67 -7.73
N PHE A 171 14.44 22.29 -7.55
CA PHE A 171 13.31 23.21 -7.58
C PHE A 171 12.61 23.23 -6.22
N PRO A 172 12.55 24.40 -5.52
CA PRO A 172 11.84 24.52 -4.24
C PRO A 172 10.37 24.09 -4.33
N GLY A 173 9.72 24.29 -5.47
CA GLY A 173 8.35 23.81 -5.71
C GLY A 173 8.22 22.28 -5.64
N LEU A 174 9.18 21.55 -6.19
CA LEU A 174 9.17 20.07 -6.10
C LEU A 174 9.49 19.60 -4.67
N GLN A 175 10.35 20.32 -3.94
CA GLN A 175 10.59 20.04 -2.52
C GLN A 175 9.31 20.21 -1.68
N TRP A 176 8.50 21.23 -1.97
CA TRP A 176 7.17 21.39 -1.35
C TRP A 176 6.27 20.19 -1.63
N CYS A 177 6.19 19.72 -2.88
CA CYS A 177 5.40 18.53 -3.21
C CYS A 177 5.85 17.30 -2.41
N VAL A 178 7.17 17.07 -2.32
CA VAL A 178 7.72 15.95 -1.53
C VAL A 178 7.38 16.10 -0.05
N ALA A 179 7.43 17.31 0.51
CA ALA A 179 7.04 17.58 1.89
C ALA A 179 5.55 17.25 2.13
N VAL A 180 4.67 17.65 1.21
CA VAL A 180 3.24 17.32 1.27
C VAL A 180 3.03 15.80 1.23
N TYR A 181 3.66 15.09 0.29
CA TYR A 181 3.54 13.63 0.20
C TYR A 181 4.01 12.95 1.49
N SER A 182 5.13 13.42 2.05
CA SER A 182 5.73 12.88 3.28
C SER A 182 4.85 13.12 4.49
N LEU A 183 4.35 14.35 4.67
CA LEU A 183 3.46 14.69 5.76
C LEU A 183 2.18 13.86 5.67
N CYS A 184 1.59 13.76 4.47
CA CYS A 184 0.35 13.02 4.29
C CYS A 184 0.50 11.52 4.52
N PHE A 185 1.61 10.95 4.07
CA PHE A 185 1.96 9.57 4.33
C PHE A 185 2.14 9.26 5.82
N ILE A 186 2.85 10.11 6.57
CA ILE A 186 3.07 9.93 8.02
C ILE A 186 1.73 9.93 8.76
N PHE A 187 0.85 10.90 8.46
CA PHE A 187 -0.45 10.95 9.10
C PHE A 187 -1.33 9.74 8.74
N ALA A 188 -1.36 9.32 7.47
CA ALA A 188 -2.07 8.12 7.07
C ALA A 188 -1.57 6.88 7.83
N LEU A 189 -0.25 6.71 7.98
CA LEU A 189 0.32 5.63 8.78
C LEU A 189 -0.08 5.70 10.26
N ILE A 190 -0.02 6.88 10.87
CA ILE A 190 -0.44 7.07 12.27
C ILE A 190 -1.92 6.68 12.44
N ILE A 191 -2.78 7.09 11.52
CA ILE A 191 -4.22 6.75 11.55
C ILE A 191 -4.41 5.22 11.44
N ILE A 192 -3.72 4.57 10.50
CA ILE A 192 -3.77 3.12 10.35
C ILE A 192 -3.31 2.41 11.63
N LEU A 193 -2.18 2.83 12.22
CA LEU A 193 -1.65 2.26 13.45
C LEU A 193 -2.59 2.45 14.65
N PHE A 194 -3.14 3.65 14.83
CA PHE A 194 -4.10 3.92 15.91
C PHE A 194 -5.38 3.12 15.75
N THR A 195 -5.81 2.88 14.51
CA THR A 195 -6.96 2.02 14.22
C THR A 195 -6.69 0.58 14.64
N ILE A 196 -5.55 0.03 14.23
CA ILE A 196 -5.16 -1.36 14.54
C ILE A 196 -5.01 -1.58 16.06
N CYS A 197 -4.39 -0.63 16.76
CA CYS A 197 -4.20 -0.69 18.22
C CYS A 197 -5.47 -0.40 19.03
N ARG A 198 -6.63 -0.19 18.39
CA ARG A 198 -7.89 0.25 19.04
C ARG A 198 -7.72 1.48 19.94
N LEU A 199 -6.73 2.32 19.67
CA LEU A 199 -6.41 3.48 20.50
C LEU A 199 -7.33 4.67 20.20
N LEU A 200 -8.07 4.60 19.08
CA LEU A 200 -9.07 5.58 18.68
C LEU A 200 -10.15 5.80 19.75
N SER A 201 -10.60 4.74 20.42
CA SER A 201 -11.64 4.82 21.46
C SER A 201 -11.15 5.39 22.80
N LEU A 202 -9.83 5.58 22.96
CA LEU A 202 -9.25 6.14 24.18
C LEU A 202 -9.24 7.67 24.17
N PHE A 203 -9.40 8.30 23.01
CA PHE A 203 -9.33 9.74 22.90
C PHE A 203 -10.63 10.42 23.36
N PRO A 204 -10.59 11.32 24.37
CA PRO A 204 -11.77 11.98 24.92
C PRO A 204 -12.29 13.16 24.07
N PHE A 205 -11.69 13.41 22.90
CA PHE A 205 -12.06 14.48 21.98
C PHE A 205 -12.71 13.90 20.72
N PRO A 206 -13.51 14.68 19.94
CA PRO A 206 -14.14 14.19 18.72
C PRO A 206 -13.10 13.95 17.62
N PHE A 207 -12.43 12.80 17.69
CA PHE A 207 -11.35 12.40 16.79
C PHE A 207 -11.79 12.46 15.32
N ASP A 208 -13.03 12.09 15.03
CA ASP A 208 -13.59 12.11 13.68
C ASP A 208 -13.64 13.53 13.08
N LYS A 209 -13.84 14.57 13.90
CA LYS A 209 -13.83 15.97 13.44
C LYS A 209 -12.40 16.42 13.11
N VAL A 210 -11.42 16.02 13.92
CA VAL A 210 -10.01 16.32 13.68
C VAL A 210 -9.53 15.61 12.41
N LEU A 211 -9.91 14.34 12.23
CA LEU A 211 -9.60 13.55 11.05
C LEU A 211 -10.21 14.17 9.79
N THR A 212 -11.47 14.61 9.85
CA THR A 212 -12.13 15.30 8.74
C THR A 212 -11.43 16.62 8.39
N GLY A 213 -11.06 17.43 9.39
CA GLY A 213 -10.32 18.67 9.18
C GLY A 213 -8.95 18.44 8.54
N TYR A 214 -8.24 17.39 8.97
CA TYR A 214 -6.99 16.97 8.37
C TYR A 214 -7.17 16.51 6.92
N ASN A 215 -8.20 15.71 6.62
CA ASN A 215 -8.50 15.26 5.25
C ASN A 215 -8.76 16.43 4.29
N VAL A 216 -9.50 17.45 4.73
CA VAL A 216 -9.68 18.70 3.96
C VAL A 216 -8.34 19.40 3.73
N LEU A 217 -7.50 19.49 4.75
CA LEU A 217 -6.17 20.09 4.63
C LEU A 217 -5.30 19.31 3.62
N ALA A 218 -5.32 17.98 3.68
CA ALA A 218 -4.62 17.11 2.74
C ALA A 218 -5.09 17.34 1.30
N VAL A 219 -6.40 17.44 1.06
CA VAL A 219 -6.97 17.78 -0.27
C VAL A 219 -6.42 19.12 -0.77
N LEU A 220 -6.44 20.16 0.07
CA LEU A 220 -5.91 21.48 -0.29
C LEU A 220 -4.42 21.41 -0.66
N MET A 221 -3.62 20.71 0.14
CA MET A 221 -2.19 20.53 -0.12
C MET A 221 -1.94 19.73 -1.41
N TYR A 222 -2.67 18.64 -1.64
CA TYR A 222 -2.55 17.84 -2.87
C TYR A 222 -2.98 18.61 -4.12
N MET A 223 -3.98 19.48 -4.03
CA MET A 223 -4.34 20.38 -5.14
C MET A 223 -3.17 21.27 -5.56
N THR A 224 -2.38 21.79 -4.60
CA THR A 224 -1.17 22.54 -4.94
C THR A 224 -0.14 21.66 -5.64
N CYS A 225 0.02 20.41 -5.20
CA CYS A 225 0.98 19.47 -5.78
C CYS A 225 0.63 19.07 -7.22
N VAL A 226 -0.66 18.88 -7.52
CA VAL A 226 -1.14 18.56 -8.88
C VAL A 226 -0.79 19.66 -9.89
N VAL A 227 -0.70 20.92 -9.46
CA VAL A 227 -0.33 22.03 -10.34
C VAL A 227 1.18 22.23 -10.37
N ILE A 228 1.82 22.26 -9.21
CA ILE A 228 3.25 22.55 -9.07
C ILE A 228 4.10 21.45 -9.71
N TRP A 229 3.74 20.18 -9.50
CA TRP A 229 4.58 19.06 -9.97
C TRP A 229 4.72 19.03 -11.51
N PRO A 230 3.64 19.04 -12.31
CA PRO A 230 3.76 19.07 -13.77
C PRO A 230 4.39 20.36 -14.28
N LEU A 231 4.09 21.50 -13.65
CA LEU A 231 4.63 22.80 -14.05
C LEU A 231 6.16 22.79 -14.02
N TYR A 232 6.78 22.36 -12.91
CA TYR A 232 8.24 22.32 -12.81
C TYR A 232 8.87 21.09 -13.47
N SER A 233 8.18 19.95 -13.52
CA SER A 233 8.74 18.72 -14.09
C SER A 233 8.82 18.76 -15.62
N PHE A 234 7.83 19.39 -16.27
CA PHE A 234 7.71 19.41 -17.73
C PHE A 234 8.02 20.77 -18.37
N GLN A 235 8.40 21.80 -17.61
CA GLN A 235 8.65 23.15 -18.13
C GLN A 235 9.65 23.19 -19.28
N ASN A 236 10.74 22.43 -19.17
CA ASN A 236 11.85 22.42 -20.13
C ASN A 236 11.92 21.13 -20.96
N ASN A 237 11.09 20.13 -20.66
CA ASN A 237 11.14 18.78 -21.23
C ASN A 237 9.72 18.28 -21.55
N HIS A 238 9.03 18.97 -22.48
CA HIS A 238 7.65 18.66 -22.83
C HIS A 238 7.46 17.26 -23.45
N SER A 239 8.48 16.73 -24.12
CA SER A 239 8.44 15.43 -24.79
C SER A 239 9.44 14.45 -24.20
N ARG A 240 9.05 13.17 -24.14
CA ARG A 240 9.94 12.05 -23.79
C ARG A 240 11.22 12.11 -24.66
N PRO A 241 12.42 12.20 -24.05
CA PRO A 241 13.67 12.32 -24.81
C PRO A 241 13.84 11.16 -25.81
N SER A 242 14.19 11.49 -27.06
CA SER A 242 14.47 10.48 -28.09
C SER A 242 15.71 9.68 -27.72
N GLY A 243 15.58 8.35 -27.68
CA GLY A 243 16.67 7.43 -27.28
C GLY A 243 16.62 6.97 -25.82
N CYS A 244 15.63 7.42 -25.04
CA CYS A 244 15.42 6.89 -23.70
C CYS A 244 14.82 5.47 -23.77
N GLY A 245 15.55 4.49 -23.21
CA GLY A 245 15.12 3.09 -23.13
C GLY A 245 13.93 2.89 -22.18
N ARG A 246 13.73 1.66 -21.70
CA ARG A 246 12.61 1.34 -20.78
C ARG A 246 12.66 2.06 -19.43
N ASN A 247 13.85 2.44 -18.97
CA ASN A 247 14.05 3.10 -17.67
C ASN A 247 14.35 4.59 -17.86
N CYS A 248 13.32 5.37 -18.24
CA CYS A 248 13.49 6.81 -18.47
C CYS A 248 13.12 7.64 -17.25
N TYR A 249 13.93 8.65 -16.94
CA TYR A 249 13.60 9.61 -15.87
C TYR A 249 12.28 10.36 -16.13
N TRP A 250 11.97 10.62 -17.41
CA TRP A 250 10.74 11.30 -17.81
C TRP A 250 9.50 10.44 -17.49
N ASP A 251 9.59 9.13 -17.70
CA ASP A 251 8.51 8.19 -17.40
C ASP A 251 8.20 8.21 -15.89
N ASN A 252 9.23 8.30 -15.02
CA ASN A 252 9.06 8.44 -13.58
C ASN A 252 8.33 9.73 -13.18
N GLN A 253 8.64 10.87 -13.84
CA GLN A 253 7.96 12.14 -13.58
C GLN A 253 6.48 12.09 -13.95
N VAL A 254 6.13 11.39 -15.02
CA VAL A 254 4.75 11.13 -15.43
C VAL A 254 4.04 10.25 -14.42
N VAL A 255 4.69 9.17 -13.94
CA VAL A 255 4.15 8.31 -12.88
C VAL A 255 3.84 9.13 -11.63
N VAL A 256 4.76 9.99 -11.17
CA VAL A 256 4.50 10.86 -10.02
C VAL A 256 3.32 11.79 -10.29
N ALA A 257 3.27 12.46 -11.44
CA ALA A 257 2.16 13.37 -11.76
C ALA A 257 0.80 12.66 -11.76
N PHE A 258 0.72 11.48 -12.39
CA PHE A 258 -0.48 10.68 -12.43
C PHE A 258 -0.89 10.18 -11.03
N MET A 259 0.07 9.66 -10.27
CA MET A 259 -0.18 9.15 -8.92
C MET A 259 -0.56 10.28 -7.95
N THR A 260 -0.02 11.49 -8.11
CA THR A 260 -0.45 12.66 -7.34
C THR A 260 -1.91 13.05 -7.64
N CYS A 261 -2.31 13.02 -8.91
CA CYS A 261 -3.69 13.26 -9.30
C CYS A 261 -4.62 12.16 -8.75
N PHE A 262 -4.21 10.89 -8.88
CA PHE A 262 -4.96 9.77 -8.32
C PHE A 262 -5.10 9.89 -6.81
N ASN A 263 -4.01 10.22 -6.08
CA ASN A 263 -4.06 10.37 -4.63
C ASN A 263 -4.97 11.53 -4.22
N LEU A 264 -4.97 12.64 -4.96
CA LEU A 264 -5.90 13.74 -4.73
C LEU A 264 -7.37 13.26 -4.82
N VAL A 265 -7.70 12.45 -5.84
CA VAL A 265 -9.05 11.88 -5.97
C VAL A 265 -9.38 11.00 -4.77
N VAL A 266 -8.46 10.15 -4.33
CA VAL A 266 -8.65 9.31 -3.14
C VAL A 266 -8.92 10.16 -1.90
N TYR A 267 -8.11 11.20 -1.65
CA TYR A 267 -8.33 12.14 -0.54
C TYR A 267 -9.66 12.88 -0.63
N ILE A 268 -10.11 13.29 -1.82
CA ILE A 268 -11.42 13.93 -2.02
C ILE A 268 -12.54 12.94 -1.66
N VAL A 269 -12.47 11.72 -2.17
CA VAL A 269 -13.47 10.68 -1.90
C VAL A 269 -13.51 10.36 -0.41
N ASP A 270 -12.35 10.22 0.25
CA ASP A 270 -12.26 9.98 1.69
C ASP A 270 -12.84 11.13 2.50
N THR A 271 -12.57 12.36 2.09
CA THR A 271 -13.15 13.57 2.69
C THR A 271 -14.67 13.55 2.57
N VAL A 272 -15.23 13.26 1.40
CA VAL A 272 -16.69 13.19 1.18
C VAL A 272 -17.36 12.12 2.05
N TYR A 273 -16.76 10.92 2.14
CA TYR A 273 -17.28 9.87 2.99
C TYR A 273 -17.17 10.22 4.48
N SER A 274 -16.04 10.81 4.91
CA SER A 274 -15.82 11.27 6.28
C SER A 274 -16.85 12.33 6.68
N PHE A 275 -17.11 13.32 5.81
CA PHE A 275 -18.16 14.32 6.03
C PHE A 275 -19.55 13.69 6.14
N ARG A 276 -19.88 12.72 5.27
CA ARG A 276 -21.18 12.05 5.36
C ARG A 276 -21.36 11.30 6.68
N LEU A 277 -20.34 10.59 7.12
CA LEU A 277 -20.38 9.84 8.38
C LEU A 277 -20.57 10.77 9.59
N VAL A 278 -19.74 11.81 9.69
CA VAL A 278 -19.73 12.70 10.86
C VAL A 278 -20.96 13.59 10.96
N PHE A 279 -21.51 14.05 9.84
CA PHE A 279 -22.59 15.06 9.86
C PHE A 279 -23.98 14.50 9.61
N PHE A 280 -24.13 13.31 9.00
CA PHE A 280 -25.44 12.75 8.65
C PHE A 280 -25.77 11.43 9.34
N ILE A 281 -24.79 10.69 9.87
CA ILE A 281 -25.00 9.33 10.39
C ILE A 281 -24.82 9.26 11.90
N THR A 282 -23.85 9.97 12.48
CA THR A 282 -23.67 9.99 13.94
C THR A 282 -24.67 10.96 14.59
N PRO A 283 -25.68 10.49 15.37
CA PRO A 283 -26.53 11.40 16.12
C PRO A 283 -25.68 12.12 17.19
N ALA A 284 -26.01 13.39 17.41
CA ALA A 284 -25.39 14.25 18.42
C ALA A 284 -25.59 13.70 19.85
#